data_AF-A0A4U6M854-F1
#
_entry.id   AF-A0A4U6M854-F1
#
_cell.length_a   1.000
_cell.length_b   1.000
_cell.length_c   1.000
_cell.angle_alpha   90.00
_cell.angle_beta   90.00
_cell.angle_gamma   90.00
#
_symmetry.space_group_name_H-M   'P 1'
#
loop_
_entity.id
_entity.type
_entity.pdbx_description
1 polymer ?
#
loop_
_entity_poly.entity_id
_entity_poly.type
_entity_poly.pdbx_seq_one_letter_code
_entity_poly.pdbx_strand_id
1 'polypeptide(L)' 'ALLTRGFDDAFLAPHSRYADFPAALIRDYTDLEIFAETEEGDAYLFASKDKRIAFVTGHPEYDAHT' A
#
# COMPACT_ATOMS: atom_id res chain seq x y z
N ALA A 1 6.62 6.85 -9.95
CA ALA A 1 6.36 5.42 -9.68
C ALA A 1 5.61 4.79 -10.86
N LEU A 2 6.03 3.61 -11.34
CA LEU A 2 5.29 2.89 -12.41
C LEU A 2 4.01 2.24 -11.90
N LEU A 3 3.98 1.83 -10.63
CA LEU A 3 2.90 1.04 -10.04
C LEU A 3 1.62 1.84 -9.81
N THR A 4 1.73 3.13 -9.48
CA THR A 4 0.60 4.06 -9.27
C THR A 4 0.40 5.01 -10.45
N ARG A 5 0.91 4.69 -11.63
CA ARG A 5 0.72 5.53 -12.82
C ARG A 5 -0.77 5.58 -13.17
N GLY A 6 -1.32 6.79 -13.24
CA GLY A 6 -2.73 7.02 -13.58
C GLY A 6 -3.69 6.94 -12.39
N PHE A 7 -3.17 6.76 -11.18
CA PHE A 7 -3.95 6.95 -9.97
C PHE A 7 -4.14 8.46 -9.75
N ASP A 8 -5.28 8.83 -9.17
CA ASP A 8 -5.49 10.17 -8.63
C ASP A 8 -4.59 10.39 -7.39
N ASP A 9 -4.36 11.65 -7.01
CA ASP A 9 -3.52 12.01 -5.86
C ASP A 9 -4.06 11.41 -4.54
N ALA A 10 -5.39 11.22 -4.46
CA ALA A 10 -6.08 10.50 -3.40
C ALA A 10 -7.13 9.56 -4.02
N PHE A 11 -7.25 8.35 -3.46
CA PHE A 11 -8.15 7.32 -3.96
C PHE A 11 -8.68 6.44 -2.81
N LEU A 12 -9.74 5.67 -3.08
CA LEU A 12 -10.35 4.77 -2.10
C LEU A 12 -9.89 3.33 -2.34
N ALA A 13 -9.59 2.61 -1.26
CA ALA A 13 -9.35 1.17 -1.26
C ALA A 13 -9.86 0.56 0.05
N PRO A 14 -10.46 -0.64 0.03
CA PRO A 14 -10.97 -1.27 1.25
C PRO A 14 -9.83 -1.94 2.03
N HIS A 15 -9.99 -2.00 3.35
CA HIS A 15 -9.14 -2.77 4.26
C HIS A 15 -10.00 -3.67 5.14
N SER A 16 -9.56 -4.91 5.36
CA SER A 16 -10.21 -5.88 6.25
C SER A 16 -9.14 -6.73 6.93
N ARG A 17 -8.53 -6.19 8.00
CA ARG A 17 -7.37 -6.81 8.64
C ARG A 17 -7.31 -6.52 10.14
N TYR A 18 -6.75 -7.48 10.87
CA TYR A 18 -6.20 -7.27 12.21
C TYR A 18 -4.70 -6.96 12.20
N ALA A 19 -3.99 -7.33 11.13
CA ALA A 19 -2.57 -7.03 10.98
C ALA A 19 -2.35 -5.52 10.91
N ASP A 20 -1.26 -5.06 11.53
CA ASP A 20 -0.89 -3.64 11.59
C ASP A 20 0.28 -3.35 10.63
N PHE A 21 0.21 -2.23 9.90
CA PHE A 21 1.21 -1.86 8.89
C PHE A 21 1.55 -0.36 8.93
N PRO A 22 2.04 0.20 10.06
CA PRO A 22 2.41 1.61 10.12
C PRO A 22 3.48 1.92 9.08
N ALA A 23 3.35 3.00 8.31
CA ALA A 23 4.34 3.34 7.28
C ALA A 23 5.75 3.53 7.86
N ALA A 24 5.86 4.00 9.10
CA ALA A 24 7.12 4.07 9.84
C ALA A 24 7.81 2.70 9.96
N LEU A 25 7.07 1.61 10.21
CA LEU A 25 7.64 0.26 10.28
C LEU A 25 8.36 -0.11 8.97
N ILE A 26 7.77 0.22 7.83
CA ILE A 26 8.34 -0.07 6.52
C ILE A 26 9.56 0.81 6.26
N ARG A 27 9.50 2.12 6.58
CA ARG A 27 10.62 3.06 6.39
C ARG A 27 11.82 2.75 7.28
N ASP A 28 11.59 2.33 8.52
CA ASP A 28 12.64 2.17 9.53
C ASP A 28 13.37 0.82 9.41
N TYR A 29 12.68 -0.22 8.92
CA TYR A 29 13.17 -1.60 8.98
C TYR A 29 13.28 -2.31 7.62
N THR A 30 12.98 -1.63 6.51
CA THR A 30 13.08 -2.21 5.16
C THR A 30 13.76 -1.27 4.17
N ASP A 31 14.11 -1.79 3.00
CA ASP A 31 14.60 -1.02 1.84
C ASP A 31 13.52 -0.76 0.78
N LEU A 32 12.25 -0.99 1.13
CA LEU A 32 11.11 -0.88 0.23
C LEU A 32 10.71 0.59 0.04
N GLU A 33 10.27 0.91 -1.18
CA GLU A 33 9.72 2.22 -1.53
C GLU A 33 8.21 2.20 -1.33
N ILE A 34 7.70 3.14 -0.53
CA ILE A 34 6.26 3.33 -0.32
C ILE A 34 5.70 4.23 -1.41
N PHE A 35 4.61 3.80 -2.05
CA PHE A 35 3.94 4.51 -3.13
C PHE A 35 2.59 5.11 -2.74
N ALA A 36 1.93 4.56 -1.73
CA ALA A 36 0.66 5.07 -1.21
C ALA A 36 0.49 4.69 0.27
N GLU A 37 -0.10 5.60 1.02
CA GLU A 37 -0.40 5.49 2.45
C GLU A 37 -1.87 5.84 2.70
N THR A 38 -2.45 5.31 3.78
CA THR A 38 -3.76 5.76 4.26
C THR A 38 -3.63 7.12 4.96
N GLU A 39 -4.74 7.83 5.15
CA GLU A 39 -4.72 9.11 5.89
C GLU A 39 -4.29 8.90 7.36
N GLU A 40 -4.53 7.72 7.92
CA GLU A 40 -4.12 7.31 9.26
C GLU A 40 -2.63 6.94 9.36
N GLY A 41 -1.90 6.87 8.22
CA GLY A 41 -0.45 6.65 8.20
C GLY A 41 0.00 5.20 8.01
N ASP A 42 -0.88 4.31 7.55
CA ASP A 42 -0.52 2.93 7.22
C ASP A 42 0.02 2.81 5.79
N ALA A 43 1.00 1.93 5.58
CA ALA A 43 1.51 1.64 4.26
C ALA A 43 0.50 0.79 3.47
N TYR A 44 0.00 1.33 2.35
CA TYR A 44 -0.95 0.63 1.48
C TYR A 44 -0.27 -0.11 0.33
N LEU A 45 0.54 0.60 -0.47
CA LEU A 45 1.29 0.03 -1.60
C LEU A 45 2.78 0.33 -1.45
N PHE A 46 3.62 -0.69 -1.53
CA PHE A 46 5.07 -0.56 -1.46
C PHE A 46 5.77 -1.72 -2.19
N ALA A 47 6.99 -1.49 -2.68
CA ALA A 47 7.72 -2.50 -3.46
C ALA A 47 9.25 -2.32 -3.37
N SER A 48 9.99 -3.34 -3.79
CA SER A 48 11.44 -3.22 -3.98
C SER A 48 11.76 -2.36 -5.20
N LYS A 49 12.90 -1.65 -5.16
CA LYS A 49 13.34 -0.76 -6.26
C LYS A 49 13.54 -1.51 -7.59
N ASP A 50 13.93 -2.78 -7.51
CA ASP A 50 14.11 -3.66 -8.67
C ASP A 50 12.80 -4.32 -9.15
N LYS A 51 11.67 -4.03 -8.48
CA LYS A 51 10.31 -4.50 -8.79
C LYS A 51 10.11 -6.01 -8.67
N ARG A 52 11.01 -6.72 -7.99
CA ARG A 52 10.89 -8.17 -7.79
C ARG A 52 9.81 -8.54 -6.80
N ILE A 53 9.55 -7.69 -5.81
CA ILE A 53 8.51 -7.89 -4.80
C ILE A 53 7.67 -6.63 -4.66
N ALA A 54 6.36 -6.79 -4.56
CA ALA A 54 5.39 -5.73 -4.35
C ALA A 54 4.34 -6.20 -3.34
N PHE A 55 3.80 -5.25 -2.58
CA PHE A 55 2.86 -5.52 -1.50
C PHE A 55 1.68 -4.55 -1.59
N VAL A 56 0.49 -5.07 -1.31
CA VAL A 56 -0.76 -4.32 -1.14
C VAL A 56 -1.41 -4.78 0.16
N THR A 57 -1.76 -3.87 1.07
CA THR A 57 -2.25 -4.21 2.43
C THR A 57 -3.77 -4.02 2.61
N GLY A 58 -4.44 -3.56 1.57
CA GLY A 58 -5.89 -3.58 1.45
C GLY A 58 -6.35 -4.60 0.43
N HIS A 59 -7.63 -4.58 0.12
CA HIS A 59 -8.29 -5.55 -0.75
C HIS A 59 -9.00 -4.89 -1.95
N PRO A 60 -8.28 -4.17 -2.83
CA PRO A 60 -8.90 -3.52 -3.99
C PRO A 60 -9.59 -4.51 -4.96
N GLU A 61 -9.37 -5.81 -4.81
CA GLU A 61 -10.02 -6.88 -5.56
C GLU A 61 -11.43 -7.24 -5.05
N TYR A 62 -11.86 -6.73 -3.90
CA TYR A 62 -13.18 -7.03 -3.34
C TYR A 62 -14.30 -6.60 -4.30
N ASP A 63 -15.29 -7.49 -4.46
CA ASP A 63 -16.56 -7.15 -5.07
C ASP A 63 -17.39 -6.27 -4.11
N ALA A 64 -18.40 -5.56 -4.63
CA ALA A 64 -19.26 -4.67 -3.83
C ALA A 64 -19.99 -5.33 -2.65
N HIS A 65 -20.04 -6.66 -2.61
CA HIS A 65 -20.72 -7.46 -1.57
C HIS A 65 -19.77 -8.38 -0.78
N THR A 66 -18.46 -8.17 -0.89
CA THR A 66 -17.47 -8.87 -0.06
C THR A 66 -17.35 -8.21 1.32
#